data_AF-A0A9P7FSQ6-F1
#
_entry.id   AF-A0A9P7FSQ6-F1
#
_cell.length_a   1.000
_cell.length_b   1.000
_cell.length_c   1.000
_cell.angle_alpha   90.00
_cell.angle_beta   90.00
_cell.angle_gamma   90.00
#
_symmetry.space_group_name_H-M   'P 1'
#
loop_
_entity.id
_entity.type
_entity.pdbx_description
1 polymer ?
#
loop_
_entity_poly.entity_id
_entity_poly.type
_entity_poly.pdbx_seq_one_letter_code
_entity_poly.pdbx_strand_id
1 'polypeptide(L)'
;MTNSTIFGIMNWMWIGSAMKSLGEVARLLDFLKSDQFHKEDLKGFNIRAETNHLDDILKADAEELPTAQDGWQEIDINIQVPDGLRHPNPDNIPTFSVPGLHLWKVTKVIKSSIHDGGTHCFHYMPFKQFWQPSPDQEPERIYDELFSTDTFIDEHTKIQQQPAEPGCTLERVVAGLMFWSDLTHLANFGTASL
;
A
#
# COMPACT_ATOMS: atom_id res chain seq x y z
N MET A 1 -20.66 -14.70 37.80
CA MET A 1 -19.73 -13.57 37.90
C MET A 1 -18.46 -13.95 37.18
N THR A 2 -18.25 -13.34 36.02
CA THR A 2 -17.26 -13.73 35.02
C THR A 2 -15.84 -13.46 35.54
N ASN A 3 -14.95 -14.42 35.35
CA ASN A 3 -13.54 -14.36 35.74
C ASN A 3 -12.91 -12.98 35.41
N SER A 4 -12.39 -12.30 36.44
CA SER A 4 -11.83 -10.94 36.32
C SER A 4 -10.71 -10.84 35.28
N THR A 5 -9.92 -11.90 35.11
CA THR A 5 -8.88 -11.97 34.07
C THR A 5 -9.49 -11.97 32.67
N ILE A 6 -10.53 -12.78 32.45
CA ILE A 6 -11.24 -12.85 31.16
C ILE A 6 -11.88 -11.49 30.84
N PHE A 7 -12.51 -10.87 31.84
CA PHE A 7 -13.08 -9.53 31.68
C PHE A 7 -11.99 -8.49 31.33
N GLY A 8 -10.85 -8.50 32.03
CA GLY A 8 -9.75 -7.58 31.77
C GLY A 8 -9.19 -7.69 30.35
N ILE A 9 -8.99 -8.92 29.86
CA ILE A 9 -8.53 -9.18 28.48
C ILE A 9 -9.54 -8.67 27.46
N MET A 10 -10.83 -9.01 27.64
CA MET A 10 -11.89 -8.56 26.74
C MET A 10 -12.03 -7.04 26.74
N ASN A 11 -11.96 -6.41 27.91
CA ASN A 11 -12.03 -4.97 28.05
C ASN A 11 -10.84 -4.27 27.37
N TRP A 12 -9.62 -4.80 27.52
CA TRP A 12 -8.44 -4.26 26.81
C TRP A 12 -8.52 -4.44 25.29
N MET A 13 -9.03 -5.58 24.82
CA MET A 13 -9.20 -5.84 23.39
C MET A 13 -10.15 -4.82 22.76
N TRP A 14 -11.28 -4.55 23.39
CA TRP A 14 -12.35 -3.71 22.84
C TRP A 14 -12.21 -2.21 23.13
N ILE A 15 -11.23 -1.81 23.95
CA ILE A 15 -10.94 -0.40 24.22
C ILE A 15 -9.74 0.10 23.39
N GLY A 16 -9.85 1.32 22.89
CA GLY A 16 -8.80 2.03 22.16
C GLY A 16 -8.90 1.83 20.64
N SER A 17 -7.73 1.67 19.98
CA SER A 17 -7.63 1.50 18.52
C SER A 17 -8.29 0.20 18.03
N ALA A 18 -9.00 0.29 16.88
CA ALA A 18 -9.62 -0.80 16.15
C ALA A 18 -8.62 -1.75 15.45
N MET A 19 -7.31 -1.52 15.59
CA MET A 19 -6.26 -2.30 14.92
C MET A 19 -5.93 -3.62 15.62
N LYS A 20 -6.58 -3.98 16.72
CA LYS A 20 -6.35 -5.25 17.42
C LYS A 20 -7.17 -6.36 16.76
N SER A 21 -6.51 -7.37 16.19
CA SER A 21 -7.18 -8.52 15.59
C SER A 21 -7.41 -9.63 16.63
N LEU A 22 -8.45 -10.45 16.42
CA LEU A 22 -8.71 -11.64 17.23
C LEU A 22 -7.51 -12.62 17.21
N GLY A 23 -6.84 -12.74 16.07
CA GLY A 23 -5.69 -13.64 15.91
C GLY A 23 -4.48 -13.22 16.75
N GLU A 24 -4.14 -11.92 16.76
CA GLU A 24 -3.03 -11.43 17.57
C GLU A 24 -3.32 -11.55 19.08
N VAL A 25 -4.56 -11.31 19.50
CA VAL A 25 -4.96 -11.52 20.90
C VAL A 25 -4.82 -12.99 21.29
N ALA A 26 -5.22 -13.94 20.42
CA ALA A 26 -5.03 -15.36 20.69
C ALA A 26 -3.55 -15.73 20.86
N ARG A 27 -2.67 -15.24 19.98
CA ARG A 27 -1.20 -15.47 20.10
C ARG A 27 -0.64 -14.91 21.40
N LEU A 28 -1.04 -13.71 21.81
CA LEU A 28 -0.64 -13.13 23.09
C LEU A 28 -1.10 -14.02 24.25
N LEU A 29 -2.33 -14.53 24.22
CA LEU A 29 -2.83 -15.42 25.27
C LEU A 29 -2.08 -16.76 25.32
N ASP A 30 -1.63 -17.29 24.18
CA ASP A 30 -0.82 -18.49 24.15
C ASP A 30 0.58 -18.25 24.73
N PHE A 31 1.20 -17.09 24.46
CA PHE A 31 2.44 -16.68 25.10
C PHE A 31 2.28 -16.54 26.63
N LEU A 32 1.22 -15.88 27.10
CA LEU A 32 0.93 -15.71 28.53
C LEU A 32 0.67 -17.03 29.27
N LYS A 33 0.29 -18.11 28.56
CA LYS A 33 0.13 -19.46 29.11
C LYS A 33 1.40 -20.30 29.03
N SER A 34 2.43 -19.85 28.33
CA SER A 34 3.67 -20.59 28.12
C SER A 34 4.60 -20.47 29.33
N ASP A 35 5.50 -21.44 29.48
CA ASP A 35 6.54 -21.43 30.51
C ASP A 35 7.59 -20.32 30.31
N GLN A 36 7.56 -19.62 29.17
CA GLN A 36 8.45 -18.49 28.90
C GLN A 36 7.96 -17.20 29.55
N PHE A 37 6.67 -17.12 29.90
CA PHE A 37 6.10 -15.93 30.51
C PHE A 37 6.27 -15.96 32.03
N HIS A 38 7.12 -15.07 32.54
CA HIS A 38 7.28 -14.84 33.98
C HIS A 38 6.69 -13.48 34.33
N LYS A 39 5.71 -13.48 35.24
CA LYS A 39 5.03 -12.25 35.65
C LYS A 39 6.00 -11.28 36.34
N GLU A 40 7.04 -11.81 36.94
CA GLU A 40 8.09 -11.09 37.65
C GLU A 40 8.86 -10.15 36.73
N ASP A 41 9.03 -10.50 35.46
CA ASP A 41 9.75 -9.71 34.46
C ASP A 41 9.02 -8.40 34.13
N LEU A 42 7.72 -8.34 34.40
CA LEU A 42 6.93 -7.10 34.26
C LEU A 42 7.23 -6.08 35.37
N LYS A 43 7.93 -6.46 36.44
CA LYS A 43 8.29 -5.53 37.51
C LYS A 43 9.40 -4.60 37.03
N GLY A 44 9.06 -3.33 36.85
CA GLY A 44 9.98 -2.33 36.31
C GLY A 44 9.98 -2.26 34.78
N PHE A 45 9.15 -3.08 34.12
CA PHE A 45 8.95 -3.00 32.68
C PHE A 45 8.42 -1.61 32.29
N ASN A 46 9.20 -0.90 31.49
CA ASN A 46 8.84 0.39 30.95
C ASN A 46 8.74 0.28 29.43
N ILE A 47 7.51 0.17 28.94
CA ILE A 47 7.23 0.01 27.51
C ILE A 47 7.92 1.07 26.65
N ARG A 48 8.02 2.31 27.13
CA ARG A 48 8.65 3.40 26.39
C ARG A 48 10.16 3.23 26.29
N ALA A 49 10.80 2.74 27.36
CA ALA A 49 12.23 2.49 27.35
C ALA A 49 12.57 1.31 26.44
N GLU A 50 11.78 0.23 26.49
CA GLU A 50 11.98 -0.94 25.62
C GLU A 50 11.68 -0.62 24.14
N THR A 51 10.64 0.16 23.84
CA THR A 51 10.41 0.64 22.47
C THR A 51 11.57 1.49 21.97
N ASN A 52 12.06 2.43 22.77
CA ASN A 52 13.22 3.25 22.38
C ASN A 52 14.47 2.38 22.15
N HIS A 53 14.71 1.38 23.01
CA HIS A 53 15.83 0.46 22.86
C HIS A 53 15.73 -0.39 21.59
N LEU A 54 14.53 -0.89 21.26
CA LEU A 54 14.27 -1.56 20.00
C LEU A 54 14.48 -0.63 18.80
N ASP A 55 14.00 0.62 18.87
CA ASP A 55 14.21 1.61 17.81
C ASP A 55 15.71 1.90 17.61
N ASP A 56 16.49 1.96 18.68
CA ASP A 56 17.94 2.20 18.60
C ASP A 56 18.69 0.99 18.04
N ILE A 57 18.27 -0.24 18.37
CA ILE A 57 18.78 -1.46 17.75
C ILE A 57 18.42 -1.48 16.26
N LEU A 58 17.17 -1.19 15.91
CA LEU A 58 16.73 -1.16 14.51
C LEU A 58 17.45 -0.08 13.70
N LYS A 59 17.79 1.07 14.30
CA LYS A 59 18.61 2.10 13.66
C LYS A 59 20.06 1.65 13.48
N ALA A 60 20.66 1.03 14.50
CA ALA A 60 22.02 0.51 14.41
C ALA A 60 22.11 -0.64 13.38
N ASP A 61 21.10 -1.51 13.33
CA ASP A 61 20.99 -2.58 12.33
C ASP A 61 20.70 -1.98 10.93
N ALA A 62 19.97 -0.87 10.83
CA ALA A 62 19.80 -0.11 9.58
C ALA A 62 21.05 0.70 9.16
N GLU A 63 22.04 0.88 10.04
CA GLU A 63 23.35 1.42 9.69
C GLU A 63 24.31 0.32 9.19
N GLU A 64 24.16 -0.94 9.61
CA GLU A 64 24.94 -2.10 9.13
C GLU A 64 24.29 -2.85 7.95
N LEU A 65 22.97 -2.89 7.89
CA LEU A 65 22.19 -3.30 6.73
C LEU A 65 21.71 -2.03 6.04
N PRO A 66 22.05 -1.79 4.76
CA PRO A 66 21.37 -0.72 4.04
C PRO A 66 19.86 -0.96 4.19
N THR A 67 19.09 0.12 4.26
CA THR A 67 17.61 0.25 4.30
C THR A 67 16.85 -0.47 3.18
N ALA A 68 17.44 -1.54 2.64
CA ALA A 68 17.06 -2.39 1.55
C ALA A 68 16.26 -3.63 1.97
N GLN A 69 15.78 -3.72 3.22
CA GLN A 69 14.71 -4.69 3.52
C GLN A 69 13.36 -4.20 2.99
N ASP A 70 13.08 -2.90 3.04
CA ASP A 70 11.78 -2.33 2.59
C ASP A 70 11.83 -1.72 1.18
N GLY A 71 12.88 -1.94 0.39
CA GLY A 71 12.93 -1.57 -1.02
C GLY A 71 13.00 -0.07 -1.36
N TRP A 72 12.84 0.81 -0.37
CA TRP A 72 13.04 2.26 -0.46
C TRP A 72 14.50 2.60 -0.77
N GLN A 73 14.69 3.63 -1.59
CA GLN A 73 15.99 4.14 -2.00
C GLN A 73 15.99 5.65 -1.81
N GLU A 74 16.95 6.15 -1.03
CA GLU A 74 17.18 7.59 -0.91
C GLU A 74 18.02 8.07 -2.09
N ILE A 75 17.52 9.08 -2.81
CA ILE A 75 18.20 9.69 -3.95
C ILE A 75 18.07 11.21 -3.94
N ASP A 76 19.05 11.88 -4.53
CA ASP A 76 18.97 13.32 -4.79
C ASP A 76 18.55 13.54 -6.24
N ILE A 77 17.50 14.32 -6.46
CA ILE A 77 17.02 14.65 -7.82
C ILE A 77 16.99 16.15 -8.07
N ASN A 78 17.21 16.53 -9.33
CA ASN A 78 16.98 17.89 -9.79
C ASN A 78 15.70 17.91 -10.62
N ILE A 79 14.71 18.69 -10.18
CA ILE A 79 13.45 18.89 -10.93
C ILE A 79 13.47 20.24 -11.64
N GLN A 80 12.96 20.28 -12.86
CA GLN A 80 12.74 21.54 -13.57
C GLN A 80 11.52 22.25 -12.99
N VAL A 81 11.66 23.53 -12.66
CA VAL A 81 10.58 24.32 -12.07
C VAL A 81 10.11 25.37 -13.09
N PRO A 82 8.80 25.43 -13.39
CA PRO A 82 8.27 26.46 -14.28
C PRO A 82 8.43 27.85 -13.64
N ASP A 83 9.14 28.75 -14.31
CA ASP A 83 9.35 30.15 -13.89
C ASP A 83 8.49 31.15 -14.69
N GLY A 84 7.65 30.63 -15.61
CA GLY A 84 6.77 31.44 -16.47
C GLY A 84 7.49 32.14 -17.63
N LEU A 85 8.78 31.89 -17.84
CA LEU A 85 9.56 32.46 -18.94
C LEU A 85 9.69 31.47 -20.10
N ARG A 86 9.79 32.01 -21.32
CA ARG A 86 10.06 31.19 -22.51
C ARG A 86 11.57 30.95 -22.61
N HIS A 87 12.00 29.73 -22.33
CA HIS A 87 13.40 29.33 -22.45
C HIS A 87 13.68 28.78 -23.87
N PRO A 88 14.57 29.41 -24.66
CA PRO A 88 14.92 28.91 -25.99
C PRO A 88 15.84 27.67 -25.96
N ASN A 89 16.54 27.45 -24.85
CA ASN A 89 17.37 26.27 -24.61
C ASN A 89 16.87 25.52 -23.34
N PRO A 90 16.70 24.18 -23.38
CA PRO A 90 16.31 23.41 -22.19
C PRO A 90 17.24 23.57 -20.98
N ASP A 91 18.53 23.85 -21.19
CA ASP A 91 19.50 24.01 -20.10
C ASP A 91 19.30 25.29 -19.28
N ASN A 92 18.53 26.26 -19.80
CA ASN A 92 18.28 27.54 -19.12
C ASN A 92 17.07 27.46 -18.16
N ILE A 93 16.34 26.34 -18.15
CA ILE A 93 15.18 26.16 -17.28
C ILE A 93 15.68 26.04 -15.83
N PRO A 94 15.16 26.85 -14.88
CA PRO A 94 15.53 26.75 -13.49
C PRO A 94 15.30 25.35 -12.93
N THR A 95 16.29 24.84 -12.21
CA THR A 95 16.21 23.54 -11.55
C THR A 95 16.21 23.70 -10.04
N PHE A 96 15.48 22.83 -9.35
CA PHE A 96 15.43 22.74 -7.91
C PHE A 96 15.94 21.38 -7.47
N SER A 97 16.93 21.38 -6.59
CA SER A 97 17.49 20.15 -6.02
C SER A 97 16.64 19.71 -4.84
N VAL A 98 16.18 18.46 -4.89
CA VAL A 98 15.47 17.77 -3.82
C VAL A 98 16.42 16.70 -3.27
N PRO A 99 17.14 17.00 -2.18
CA PRO A 99 17.98 16.01 -1.52
C PRO A 99 17.14 15.05 -0.69
N GLY A 100 17.63 13.82 -0.50
CA GLY A 100 17.06 12.83 0.41
C GLY A 100 15.68 12.30 0.01
N LEU A 101 15.35 12.31 -1.28
CA LEU A 101 14.08 11.81 -1.77
C LEU A 101 14.03 10.29 -1.63
N HIS A 102 13.07 9.80 -0.84
CA HIS A 102 12.81 8.38 -0.71
C HIS A 102 11.91 7.91 -1.87
N LEU A 103 12.45 7.02 -2.69
CA LEU A 103 11.82 6.49 -3.89
C LEU A 103 11.71 4.97 -3.76
N TRP A 104 10.62 4.39 -4.27
CA TRP A 104 10.55 2.96 -4.51
C TRP A 104 10.35 2.70 -6.01
N LYS A 105 11.25 1.92 -6.61
CA LYS A 105 11.11 1.51 -8.02
C LYS A 105 9.78 0.78 -8.22
N VAL A 106 8.92 1.29 -9.10
CA VAL A 106 7.60 0.71 -9.42
C VAL A 106 7.70 -0.78 -9.75
N THR A 107 8.73 -1.20 -10.50
CA THR A 107 8.95 -2.62 -10.83
C THR A 107 9.27 -3.49 -9.62
N LYS A 108 9.93 -2.95 -8.58
CA LYS A 108 10.15 -3.66 -7.32
C LYS A 108 8.85 -3.81 -6.55
N VAL A 109 8.05 -2.74 -6.47
CA VAL A 109 6.73 -2.76 -5.81
C VAL A 109 5.85 -3.83 -6.44
N ILE A 110 5.71 -3.83 -7.77
CA ILE A 110 4.91 -4.82 -8.49
C ILE A 110 5.37 -6.25 -8.18
N LYS A 111 6.68 -6.51 -8.21
CA LYS A 111 7.22 -7.84 -7.90
C LYS A 111 6.94 -8.26 -6.46
N SER A 112 7.13 -7.34 -5.49
CA SER A 112 6.84 -7.61 -4.08
C SER A 112 5.37 -7.95 -3.88
N SER A 113 4.46 -7.10 -4.36
CA SER A 113 3.02 -7.31 -4.23
C SER A 113 2.55 -8.63 -4.86
N ILE A 114 3.20 -9.07 -5.94
CA ILE A 114 2.91 -10.36 -6.57
C ILE A 114 3.43 -11.53 -5.72
N HIS A 115 4.61 -11.40 -5.11
CA HIS A 115 5.21 -12.44 -4.27
C HIS A 115 4.53 -12.58 -2.90
N ASP A 116 4.05 -11.49 -2.32
CA ASP A 116 3.50 -11.43 -0.95
C ASP A 116 2.11 -12.10 -0.81
N GLY A 117 1.62 -12.77 -1.85
CA GLY A 117 0.41 -13.60 -1.81
C GLY A 117 -0.91 -12.85 -1.96
N GLY A 118 -0.88 -11.51 -2.08
CA GLY A 118 -2.06 -10.67 -2.31
C GLY A 118 -2.61 -10.73 -3.75
N THR A 119 -1.99 -11.51 -4.63
CA THR A 119 -2.32 -11.58 -6.07
C THR A 119 -3.75 -11.98 -6.36
N HIS A 120 -4.36 -12.80 -5.52
CA HIS A 120 -5.74 -13.26 -5.67
C HIS A 120 -6.77 -12.13 -5.48
N CYS A 121 -6.36 -11.00 -4.90
CA CYS A 121 -7.20 -9.81 -4.72
C CYS A 121 -7.14 -8.84 -5.90
N PHE A 122 -6.35 -9.09 -6.94
CA PHE A 122 -6.21 -8.18 -8.08
C PHE A 122 -7.16 -8.53 -9.23
N HIS A 123 -7.63 -7.50 -9.93
CA HIS A 123 -8.42 -7.64 -11.16
C HIS A 123 -7.49 -7.79 -12.38
N TYR A 124 -7.29 -9.03 -12.83
CA TYR A 124 -6.51 -9.31 -14.06
C TYR A 124 -7.36 -9.36 -15.33
N MET A 125 -8.66 -9.65 -15.16
CA MET A 125 -9.60 -9.83 -16.25
C MET A 125 -10.34 -8.52 -16.54
N PRO A 126 -10.28 -8.02 -17.78
CA PRO A 126 -11.07 -6.86 -18.16
C PRO A 126 -12.57 -7.21 -18.20
N PHE A 127 -13.41 -6.20 -18.05
CA PHE A 127 -14.86 -6.36 -18.21
C PHE A 127 -15.52 -5.09 -18.77
N LYS A 128 -16.75 -5.22 -19.25
CA LYS A 128 -17.61 -4.07 -19.60
C LYS A 128 -18.79 -4.06 -18.66
N GLN A 129 -19.02 -2.93 -17.99
CA GLN A 129 -20.17 -2.75 -17.12
C GLN A 129 -21.21 -1.88 -17.82
N PHE A 130 -22.47 -2.28 -17.75
CA PHE A 130 -23.58 -1.53 -18.32
C PHE A 130 -24.63 -1.27 -17.24
N TRP A 131 -25.17 -0.07 -17.24
CA TRP A 131 -26.33 0.29 -16.45
C TRP A 131 -27.57 0.26 -17.32
N GLN A 132 -28.60 -0.44 -16.87
CA GLN A 132 -29.91 -0.42 -17.51
C GLN A 132 -30.93 0.16 -16.53
N PRO A 133 -31.40 1.41 -16.72
CA PRO A 133 -32.29 2.05 -15.76
C PRO A 133 -33.70 1.43 -15.76
N SER A 134 -34.15 0.93 -16.92
CA SER A 134 -35.40 0.20 -17.08
C SER A 134 -35.31 -0.81 -18.24
N PRO A 135 -36.14 -1.87 -18.26
CA PRO A 135 -36.07 -2.90 -19.29
C PRO A 135 -36.29 -2.39 -20.73
N ASP A 136 -37.04 -1.30 -20.88
CA ASP A 136 -37.39 -0.70 -22.17
C ASP A 136 -36.36 0.35 -22.66
N GLN A 137 -35.34 0.65 -21.83
CA GLN A 137 -34.27 1.58 -22.18
C GLN A 137 -33.00 0.82 -22.58
N GLU A 138 -32.29 1.38 -23.55
CA GLU A 138 -31.00 0.87 -24.00
C GLU A 138 -29.97 0.91 -22.85
N PRO A 139 -29.17 -0.14 -22.66
CA PRO A 139 -28.12 -0.15 -21.65
C PRO A 139 -27.04 0.91 -21.92
N GLU A 140 -26.66 1.66 -20.89
CA GLU A 140 -25.60 2.67 -20.94
C GLU A 140 -24.27 2.10 -20.44
N ARG A 141 -23.16 2.37 -21.14
CA ARG A 141 -21.83 1.90 -20.74
C ARG A 141 -21.33 2.69 -19.53
N ILE A 142 -20.95 1.98 -18.46
CA ILE A 142 -20.28 2.56 -17.29
C ILE A 142 -18.77 2.39 -17.42
N TYR A 143 -18.04 3.45 -17.08
CA TYR A 143 -16.60 3.45 -16.86
C TYR A 143 -16.37 3.83 -15.40
N ASP A 144 -15.81 2.91 -14.61
CA ASP A 144 -15.59 3.09 -13.18
C ASP A 144 -14.08 3.04 -12.90
N GLU A 145 -13.50 1.84 -12.99
CA GLU A 145 -12.08 1.61 -12.80
C GLU A 145 -11.35 1.33 -14.11
N LEU A 146 -10.00 1.40 -14.05
CA LEU A 146 -9.11 1.12 -15.17
C LEU A 146 -9.44 -0.20 -15.89
N PHE A 147 -9.81 -1.24 -15.13
CA PHE A 147 -10.11 -2.58 -15.66
C PHE A 147 -11.36 -2.64 -16.55
N SER A 148 -12.24 -1.64 -16.43
CA SER A 148 -13.47 -1.52 -17.23
C SER A 148 -13.29 -0.74 -18.53
N THR A 149 -12.13 -0.13 -18.74
CA THR A 149 -11.85 0.74 -19.89
C THR A 149 -11.59 -0.07 -21.16
N ASP A 150 -11.96 0.50 -22.31
CA ASP A 150 -11.66 -0.12 -23.60
C ASP A 150 -10.15 -0.25 -23.83
N THR A 151 -9.34 0.70 -23.34
CA THR A 151 -7.87 0.61 -23.38
C THR A 151 -7.35 -0.63 -22.67
N PHE A 152 -7.85 -0.94 -21.46
CA PHE A 152 -7.39 -2.12 -20.71
C PHE A 152 -7.85 -3.43 -21.39
N ILE A 153 -9.06 -3.44 -21.96
CA ILE A 153 -9.57 -4.56 -22.77
C ILE A 153 -8.68 -4.81 -24.00
N ASP A 154 -8.30 -3.76 -24.70
CA ASP A 154 -7.49 -3.83 -25.91
C ASP A 154 -6.07 -4.31 -25.58
N GLU A 155 -5.44 -3.78 -24.52
CA GLU A 155 -4.12 -4.24 -24.07
C GLU A 155 -4.12 -5.69 -23.59
N HIS A 156 -5.16 -6.11 -22.88
CA HIS A 156 -5.33 -7.52 -22.51
C HIS A 156 -5.41 -8.40 -23.76
N THR A 157 -6.21 -8.00 -24.76
CA THR A 157 -6.35 -8.73 -26.02
C THR A 157 -5.02 -8.81 -26.77
N LYS A 158 -4.25 -7.72 -26.86
CA LYS A 158 -2.93 -7.68 -27.50
C LYS A 158 -1.96 -8.67 -26.85
N ILE A 159 -1.91 -8.72 -25.51
CA ILE A 159 -1.05 -9.67 -24.80
C ILE A 159 -1.47 -11.11 -25.07
N GLN A 160 -2.77 -11.42 -25.11
CA GLN A 160 -3.22 -12.78 -25.41
C GLN A 160 -2.87 -13.23 -26.84
N GLN A 161 -2.81 -12.30 -27.79
CA GLN A 161 -2.45 -12.57 -29.19
C GLN A 161 -0.94 -12.76 -29.42
N GLN A 162 -0.09 -12.37 -28.47
CA GLN A 162 1.35 -12.58 -28.59
C GLN A 162 1.71 -14.07 -28.52
N PRO A 163 2.89 -14.51 -28.99
CA PRO A 163 3.39 -15.85 -28.70
C PRO A 163 3.58 -16.04 -27.20
N ALA A 164 3.38 -17.27 -26.71
CA ALA A 164 3.68 -17.61 -25.33
C ALA A 164 5.20 -17.54 -25.07
N GLU A 165 5.58 -17.15 -23.86
CA GLU A 165 6.98 -17.15 -23.44
C GLU A 165 7.55 -18.58 -23.41
N PRO A 166 8.71 -18.84 -24.03
CA PRO A 166 9.28 -20.18 -24.08
C PRO A 166 9.46 -20.80 -22.69
N GLY A 167 8.84 -21.96 -22.46
CA GLY A 167 8.94 -22.68 -21.19
C GLY A 167 8.05 -22.12 -20.06
N CYS A 168 7.21 -21.11 -20.33
CA CYS A 168 6.26 -20.58 -19.37
C CYS A 168 4.84 -21.07 -19.69
N THR A 169 4.17 -21.66 -18.71
CA THR A 169 2.75 -22.10 -18.82
C THR A 169 1.81 -21.22 -18.01
N LEU A 170 2.32 -20.14 -17.42
CA LEU A 170 1.53 -19.21 -16.63
C LEU A 170 0.69 -18.31 -17.54
N GLU A 171 -0.44 -17.86 -16.99
CA GLU A 171 -1.27 -16.88 -17.65
C GLU A 171 -0.51 -15.56 -17.83
N ARG A 172 -0.71 -14.91 -18.97
CA ARG A 172 -0.20 -13.57 -19.24
C ARG A 172 -1.30 -12.58 -18.90
N VAL A 173 -0.98 -11.62 -18.05
CA VAL A 173 -1.94 -10.65 -17.53
C VAL A 173 -1.40 -9.24 -17.68
N VAL A 174 -2.32 -8.27 -17.77
CA VAL A 174 -1.97 -6.84 -17.69
C VAL A 174 -2.05 -6.42 -16.23
N ALA A 175 -0.99 -5.80 -15.71
CA ALA A 175 -1.02 -5.18 -14.38
C ALA A 175 -1.55 -3.75 -14.49
N GLY A 176 -2.76 -3.51 -13.97
CA GLY A 176 -3.32 -2.15 -13.88
C GLY A 176 -2.71 -1.36 -12.74
N LEU A 177 -2.14 -0.19 -13.04
CA LEU A 177 -1.54 0.70 -12.05
C LEU A 177 -2.37 2.00 -11.98
N MET A 178 -3.00 2.25 -10.84
CA MET A 178 -3.76 3.46 -10.57
C MET A 178 -3.01 4.24 -9.49
N PHE A 179 -2.34 5.33 -9.87
CA PHE A 179 -1.56 6.15 -8.94
C PHE A 179 -2.43 7.28 -8.38
N TRP A 180 -2.44 7.44 -7.05
CA TRP A 180 -3.03 8.58 -6.36
C TRP A 180 -2.01 9.22 -5.42
N SER A 181 -2.24 10.47 -5.05
CA SER A 181 -1.45 11.19 -4.04
C SER A 181 -2.39 11.59 -2.92
N ASP A 182 -1.98 11.46 -1.66
CA ASP A 182 -2.86 11.81 -0.52
C ASP A 182 -3.27 13.30 -0.50
N LEU A 183 -2.56 14.16 -1.24
CA LEU A 183 -2.96 15.55 -1.48
C LEU A 183 -4.18 15.69 -2.42
N THR A 184 -4.63 14.61 -3.07
CA THR A 184 -5.86 14.56 -3.86
C THR A 184 -7.10 14.27 -3.00
N HIS A 185 -7.18 14.85 -1.80
CA HIS A 185 -8.46 14.98 -1.12
C HIS A 185 -9.34 15.96 -1.93
N LEU A 186 -10.22 15.40 -2.76
CA LEU A 186 -11.23 16.12 -3.56
C LEU A 186 -12.37 16.72 -2.70
N ALA A 187 -12.08 17.18 -1.49
CA ALA A 187 -13.06 17.71 -0.55
C ALA A 187 -12.53 18.96 0.16
N ASN A 188 -12.13 19.97 -0.60
CA ASN A 188 -12.07 21.34 -0.09
C ASN A 188 -12.36 22.38 -1.17
N PHE A 189 -13.22 22.04 -2.14
CA PHE A 189 -13.90 23.06 -2.93
C PHE A 189 -15.08 23.57 -2.09
N GLY A 190 -15.00 24.85 -1.74
CA GLY A 190 -15.85 25.50 -0.76
C GLY A 190 -17.34 25.42 -1.06
N THR A 191 -18.11 25.64 0.01
CA THR A 191 -19.55 25.78 0.08
C THR A 191 -20.13 26.70 -0.99
N ALA A 192 -20.48 26.17 -2.16
CA ALA A 192 -21.47 26.78 -3.03
C ALA A 192 -22.83 26.25 -2.59
N SER A 193 -23.53 27.02 -1.75
CA SER A 193 -24.95 26.80 -1.50
C SER A 193 -25.73 27.22 -2.74
N LEU A 194 -26.67 26.38 -3.19
CA LEU A 194 -27.78 26.81 -4.05
C LEU A 194 -28.70 27.76 -3.28
#